data_AF-A0A497GRT0-F1
#
_entry.id   AF-A0A497GRT0-F1
#
_cell.length_a   1.000
_cell.length_b   1.000
_cell.length_c   1.000
_cell.angle_alpha   90.00
_cell.angle_beta   90.00
_cell.angle_gamma   90.00
#
_symmetry.space_group_name_H-M   'P 1'
#
loop_
_entity.id
_entity.type
_entity.pdbx_description
1 polymer ?
#
loop_
_entity_poly.entity_id
_entity_poly.type
_entity_poly.pdbx_seq_one_letter_code
_entity_poly.pdbx_strand_id
1 'polypeptide(L)'
;MYLFFIPLFIFLVNSNGLAPIDIGPGLYLEYRGQNVSLLIKTTLPSRYSRLPSLIMKIELIIGDTWEEHIGTLYLHNNTFLCSSLPEWRHPPFFIPKRASEVVLFLNSPFRLVNYSYVNYRGEKLLCSVFSNGTNVLYYDSFTGILLEGLVDIRHKRFYIRLERTNLVFRRHEYMLYPDWYALTDYLIHIVNNTEPDMVRVISIGKSVMGRDIWAVEFNYQGTKVLIVEAGIHGSELICVKTAIELIDWLRQGVNGDLGQLLKDSSLCISVIPMLNPDGVERGKASPEGMFVLCARCNARFVDLNRNFPYGWSFFDSELFGTPTYRGPHPASEPETIAVMKYCINKRNIIGYISLHSGAPQRIIIAPAKDGIMDPRVELLALKLAKHVRATIYPSGPHGSSFWWVYGELEVPSVIIEIWGRGETLEFSNYNPDEMLEMLRISHEIRDALIKFILDLYRAGEEVEGQVLYRFIISITILFIIMLAIAIIRRALRRPKHE
;
A
#
# COMPACT_ATOMS: atom_id res chain seq x y z
N MET A 1 9.86 14.47 19.40
CA MET A 1 10.48 13.20 19.81
C MET A 1 9.41 12.33 20.46
N TYR A 2 8.66 11.61 19.63
CA TYR A 2 7.80 10.51 20.07
C TYR A 2 8.20 9.34 19.18
N LEU A 3 9.18 8.55 19.65
CA LEU A 3 9.25 7.17 19.19
C LEU A 3 7.86 6.59 19.41
N PHE A 4 7.35 5.85 18.43
CA PHE A 4 6.13 5.06 18.52
C PHE A 4 6.30 3.95 19.59
N PHE A 5 6.46 4.34 20.85
CA PHE A 5 6.08 3.51 21.99
C PHE A 5 4.58 3.75 22.21
N ILE A 6 3.79 3.33 21.22
CA ILE A 6 2.41 2.99 21.51
C ILE A 6 2.55 1.78 22.45
N PRO A 7 2.05 1.84 23.70
CA PRO A 7 1.97 0.65 24.53
C PRO A 7 1.22 -0.36 23.67
N LEU A 8 1.77 -1.56 23.52
CA LEU A 8 1.21 -2.66 22.74
C LEU A 8 -0.20 -2.97 23.30
N PHE A 9 -1.20 -2.18 22.95
CA PHE A 9 -2.60 -2.51 23.16
C PHE A 9 -2.86 -3.60 22.13
N ILE A 10 -2.57 -4.84 22.54
CA ILE A 10 -2.96 -6.02 21.78
C ILE A 10 -4.48 -6.05 21.85
N PHE A 11 -5.14 -5.31 20.96
CA PHE A 11 -6.51 -5.63 20.60
C PHE A 11 -6.43 -6.99 19.90
N LEU A 12 -6.66 -8.05 20.69
CA LEU A 12 -6.82 -9.39 20.17
C LEU A 12 -8.05 -9.36 19.28
N VAL A 13 -7.86 -9.73 18.01
CA VAL A 13 -9.00 -9.95 17.13
C VAL A 13 -9.59 -11.29 17.55
N ASN A 14 -10.88 -11.28 17.89
CA ASN A 14 -11.63 -12.51 18.10
C ASN A 14 -11.88 -13.12 16.71
N SER A 15 -10.91 -13.87 16.20
CA SER A 15 -11.01 -14.54 14.92
C SER A 15 -11.39 -15.98 15.18
N ASN A 16 -12.57 -16.39 14.70
CA ASN A 16 -13.01 -17.80 14.73
C ASN A 16 -12.22 -18.66 13.71
N GLY A 17 -10.89 -18.50 13.60
CA GLY A 17 -10.06 -19.14 12.57
C GLY A 17 -10.31 -18.68 11.12
N LEU A 18 -11.20 -17.70 10.90
CA LEU A 18 -11.58 -17.18 9.57
C LEU A 18 -10.79 -15.94 9.12
N ALA A 19 -9.76 -15.56 9.88
CA ALA A 19 -8.93 -14.42 9.56
C ALA A 19 -7.85 -14.78 8.52
N PRO A 20 -7.42 -13.81 7.70
CA PRO A 20 -6.42 -14.03 6.67
C PRO A 20 -5.03 -14.35 7.23
N ILE A 21 -4.27 -15.15 6.47
CA ILE A 21 -2.82 -15.36 6.66
C ILE A 21 -2.02 -14.63 5.58
N ASP A 22 -0.85 -14.12 5.94
CA ASP A 22 -0.08 -13.17 5.11
C ASP A 22 1.14 -13.80 4.44
N ILE A 23 1.01 -15.04 3.98
CA ILE A 23 2.09 -15.73 3.28
C ILE A 23 2.10 -15.42 1.78
N GLY A 24 3.29 -15.44 1.19
CA GLY A 24 3.51 -15.26 -0.25
C GLY A 24 4.10 -16.49 -0.93
N PRO A 25 4.24 -16.45 -2.27
CA PRO A 25 4.90 -17.50 -3.03
C PRO A 25 6.41 -17.52 -2.77
N GLY A 26 7.07 -18.59 -3.20
CA GLY A 26 8.52 -18.77 -3.08
C GLY A 26 9.00 -19.14 -1.67
N LEU A 27 8.10 -19.24 -0.70
CA LEU A 27 8.43 -19.62 0.68
C LEU A 27 8.90 -21.08 0.76
N TYR A 28 9.89 -21.30 1.61
CA TYR A 28 10.50 -22.58 1.98
C TYR A 28 10.54 -22.70 3.51
N LEU A 29 10.00 -23.79 4.07
CA LEU A 29 10.08 -24.13 5.50
C LEU A 29 10.48 -25.60 5.67
N GLU A 30 11.61 -25.84 6.31
CA GLU A 30 12.06 -27.18 6.70
C GLU A 30 11.84 -27.38 8.20
N TYR A 31 11.03 -28.38 8.55
CA TYR A 31 10.75 -28.80 9.91
C TYR A 31 11.40 -30.15 10.18
N ARG A 32 12.00 -30.32 11.35
CA ARG A 32 12.55 -31.61 11.81
C ARG A 32 12.00 -32.03 13.16
N GLY A 33 11.84 -33.34 13.32
CA GLY A 33 11.48 -34.01 14.55
C GLY A 33 12.15 -35.38 14.65
N GLN A 34 11.90 -36.10 15.73
CA GLN A 34 12.40 -37.47 15.86
C GLN A 34 11.72 -38.37 14.84
N ASN A 35 12.50 -38.96 13.93
CA ASN A 35 12.02 -39.80 12.82
C ASN A 35 11.01 -39.13 11.87
N VAL A 36 10.98 -37.80 11.81
CA VAL A 36 10.14 -37.06 10.85
C VAL A 36 10.84 -35.82 10.32
N SER A 37 10.67 -35.53 9.03
CA SER A 37 11.06 -34.28 8.40
C SER A 37 9.95 -33.81 7.46
N LEU A 38 9.73 -32.51 7.39
CA LEU A 38 8.78 -31.89 6.49
C LEU A 38 9.42 -30.72 5.75
N LEU A 39 9.17 -30.66 4.45
CA LEU A 39 9.57 -29.52 3.63
C LEU A 39 8.34 -28.91 2.94
N ILE A 40 8.02 -27.68 3.33
CA ILE A 40 6.92 -26.89 2.80
C ILE A 40 7.45 -25.90 1.76
N LYS A 41 6.84 -25.92 0.56
CA LYS A 41 7.12 -24.96 -0.51
C LYS A 41 5.82 -24.34 -1.01
N THR A 42 5.79 -23.04 -1.23
CA THR A 42 4.62 -22.37 -1.81
C THR A 42 4.94 -21.76 -3.17
N THR A 43 4.01 -21.81 -4.12
CA THR A 43 4.12 -21.15 -5.42
C THR A 43 2.82 -20.45 -5.77
N LEU A 44 2.89 -19.55 -6.76
CA LEU A 44 1.69 -18.98 -7.35
C LEU A 44 0.84 -20.07 -8.01
N PRO A 45 -0.49 -19.88 -8.05
CA PRO A 45 -1.33 -20.58 -9.01
C PRO A 45 -0.85 -20.34 -10.45
N SER A 46 -1.26 -21.19 -11.39
CA SER A 46 -0.86 -21.04 -12.81
C SER A 46 -1.50 -19.83 -13.50
N ARG A 47 -2.55 -19.25 -12.91
CA ARG A 47 -3.27 -18.07 -13.42
C ARG A 47 -4.01 -17.36 -12.30
N TYR A 48 -4.49 -16.16 -12.58
CA TYR A 48 -5.33 -15.38 -11.67
C TYR A 48 -6.52 -16.18 -11.14
N SER A 49 -6.80 -16.00 -9.85
CA SER A 49 -7.96 -16.56 -9.14
C SER A 49 -8.63 -15.47 -8.33
N ARG A 50 -9.97 -15.45 -8.32
CA ARG A 50 -10.75 -14.56 -7.44
C ARG A 50 -10.57 -14.89 -5.96
N LEU A 51 -10.21 -16.14 -5.64
CA LEU A 51 -9.86 -16.53 -4.29
C LEU A 51 -8.36 -16.34 -4.08
N PRO A 52 -7.91 -15.45 -3.18
CA PRO A 52 -6.49 -15.32 -2.83
C PRO A 52 -5.95 -16.67 -2.36
N SER A 53 -5.06 -17.28 -3.16
CA SER A 53 -4.60 -18.64 -2.93
C SER A 53 -3.16 -18.86 -3.39
N LEU A 54 -2.53 -19.88 -2.82
CA LEU A 54 -1.21 -20.37 -3.20
C LEU A 54 -1.28 -21.89 -3.41
N ILE A 55 -0.41 -22.41 -4.26
CA ILE A 55 -0.14 -23.84 -4.29
C ILE A 55 0.88 -24.13 -3.19
N MET A 56 0.57 -25.09 -2.32
CA MET A 56 1.48 -25.57 -1.29
C MET A 56 1.86 -27.01 -1.60
N LYS A 57 3.16 -27.27 -1.65
CA LYS A 57 3.76 -28.60 -1.73
C LYS A 57 4.39 -28.96 -0.39
N ILE A 58 4.17 -30.18 0.05
CA ILE A 58 4.61 -30.73 1.32
C ILE A 58 5.34 -32.04 1.01
N GLU A 59 6.64 -32.05 1.19
CA GLU A 59 7.44 -33.27 1.15
C GLU A 59 7.56 -33.79 2.59
N LEU A 60 7.05 -34.99 2.85
CA LEU A 60 6.98 -35.61 4.17
C LEU A 60 7.89 -36.85 4.20
N ILE A 61 8.79 -36.91 5.17
CA ILE A 61 9.66 -38.05 5.42
C ILE A 61 9.37 -38.58 6.81
N ILE A 62 9.02 -39.87 6.93
CA ILE A 62 8.85 -40.56 8.22
C ILE A 62 9.67 -41.85 8.18
N GLY A 63 10.70 -41.94 9.03
CA GLY A 63 11.72 -42.99 8.91
C GLY A 63 12.35 -42.95 7.51
N ASP A 64 12.27 -44.07 6.78
CA ASP A 64 12.79 -44.20 5.41
C ASP A 64 11.74 -43.96 4.32
N THR A 65 10.51 -43.62 4.70
CA THR A 65 9.40 -43.38 3.75
C THR A 65 9.34 -41.92 3.36
N TRP A 66 9.36 -41.63 2.06
CA TRP A 66 9.16 -40.29 1.49
C TRP A 66 7.84 -40.19 0.73
N GLU A 67 7.14 -39.09 0.92
CA GLU A 67 5.86 -38.79 0.29
C GLU A 67 5.77 -37.32 -0.09
N GLU A 68 4.94 -37.04 -1.09
CA GLU A 68 4.69 -35.69 -1.57
C GLU A 68 3.19 -35.42 -1.63
N HIS A 69 2.81 -34.27 -1.07
CA HIS A 69 1.45 -33.79 -1.07
C HIS A 69 1.36 -32.40 -1.63
N ILE A 70 0.30 -32.13 -2.38
CA ILE A 70 0.06 -30.84 -3.02
C ILE A 70 -1.37 -30.41 -2.70
N GLY A 71 -1.55 -29.14 -2.38
CA GLY A 71 -2.85 -28.56 -2.16
C GLY A 71 -2.93 -27.08 -2.56
N THR A 72 -4.15 -26.61 -2.81
CA THR A 72 -4.41 -25.18 -3.02
C THR A 72 -4.82 -24.56 -1.70
N LEU A 73 -3.95 -23.75 -1.10
CA LEU A 73 -4.20 -23.06 0.16
C LEU A 73 -4.97 -21.77 -0.09
N TYR A 74 -6.14 -21.65 0.53
CA TYR A 74 -6.90 -20.41 0.57
C TYR A 74 -6.40 -19.51 1.70
N LEU A 75 -5.96 -18.31 1.33
CA LEU A 75 -5.26 -17.43 2.27
C LEU A 75 -6.21 -16.75 3.27
N HIS A 76 -7.50 -16.65 2.96
CA HIS A 76 -8.45 -15.91 3.82
C HIS A 76 -8.74 -16.63 5.15
N ASN A 77 -8.58 -17.95 5.21
CA ASN A 77 -8.90 -18.73 6.42
C ASN A 77 -7.98 -19.96 6.60
N ASN A 78 -6.81 -19.97 5.95
CA ASN A 78 -5.84 -21.05 6.02
C ASN A 78 -6.48 -22.44 5.80
N THR A 79 -7.24 -22.60 4.71
CA THR A 79 -7.90 -23.88 4.38
C THR A 79 -7.38 -24.42 3.06
N PHE A 80 -7.15 -25.72 2.95
CA PHE A 80 -6.98 -26.34 1.63
C PHE A 80 -8.32 -26.44 0.89
N LEU A 81 -8.41 -25.82 -0.29
CA LEU A 81 -9.55 -25.98 -1.21
C LEU A 81 -9.56 -27.39 -1.83
N CYS A 82 -8.36 -27.91 -2.10
CA CYS A 82 -8.10 -29.30 -2.48
C CYS A 82 -6.73 -29.68 -1.91
N SER A 83 -6.57 -30.92 -1.46
CA SER A 83 -5.30 -31.44 -0.92
C SER A 83 -5.29 -32.97 -0.92
N SER A 84 -4.10 -33.56 -1.05
CA SER A 84 -3.87 -34.99 -0.83
C SER A 84 -3.60 -35.37 0.64
N LEU A 85 -3.73 -34.41 1.58
CA LEU A 85 -3.68 -34.62 3.05
C LEU A 85 -4.99 -34.18 3.70
N PRO A 86 -6.03 -35.04 3.74
CA PRO A 86 -7.34 -34.66 4.26
C PRO A 86 -7.35 -34.31 5.75
N GLU A 87 -6.46 -34.91 6.56
CA GLU A 87 -6.32 -34.58 7.99
C GLU A 87 -5.93 -33.11 8.25
N TRP A 88 -5.30 -32.48 7.26
CA TRP A 88 -4.81 -31.11 7.33
C TRP A 88 -5.68 -30.15 6.54
N ARG A 89 -7.01 -30.31 6.62
CA ARG A 89 -7.96 -29.31 6.07
C ARG A 89 -7.54 -27.87 6.40
N HIS A 90 -7.12 -27.64 7.64
CA HIS A 90 -6.44 -26.44 8.10
C HIS A 90 -5.01 -26.79 8.51
N PRO A 91 -4.00 -26.56 7.65
CA PRO A 91 -2.64 -26.97 7.95
C PRO A 91 -2.06 -26.13 9.10
N PRO A 92 -1.23 -26.73 9.98
CA PRO A 92 -0.76 -26.08 11.20
C PRO A 92 0.40 -25.10 10.96
N PHE A 93 0.81 -24.83 9.73
CA PHE A 93 2.04 -24.07 9.47
C PHE A 93 1.88 -22.56 9.61
N PHE A 94 0.65 -22.06 9.52
CA PHE A 94 0.35 -20.64 9.46
C PHE A 94 -0.86 -20.30 10.30
N ILE A 95 -0.80 -19.17 11.00
CA ILE A 95 -1.95 -18.59 11.69
C ILE A 95 -2.09 -17.10 11.36
N PRO A 96 -3.31 -16.55 11.48
CA PRO A 96 -3.50 -15.11 11.42
C PRO A 96 -2.76 -14.42 12.57
N LYS A 97 -2.21 -13.24 12.29
CA LYS A 97 -1.59 -12.40 13.32
C LYS A 97 -2.64 -11.91 14.31
N ARG A 98 -2.22 -11.75 15.58
CA ARG A 98 -3.07 -11.34 16.70
C ARG A 98 -4.31 -12.23 16.90
N ALA A 99 -4.30 -13.46 16.37
CA ALA A 99 -5.34 -14.43 16.63
C ALA A 99 -5.38 -14.77 18.13
N SER A 100 -6.59 -14.87 18.67
CA SER A 100 -6.84 -15.39 20.02
C SER A 100 -7.33 -16.85 19.98
N GLU A 101 -7.91 -17.25 18.86
CA GLU A 101 -8.33 -18.61 18.56
C GLU A 101 -8.06 -18.93 17.09
N VAL A 102 -7.71 -20.18 16.79
CA VAL A 102 -7.51 -20.68 15.43
C VAL A 102 -8.08 -22.08 15.31
N VAL A 103 -8.48 -22.45 14.10
CA VAL A 103 -8.97 -23.80 13.81
C VAL A 103 -7.93 -24.49 12.93
N LEU A 104 -7.39 -25.61 13.41
CA LEU A 104 -6.32 -26.39 12.77
C LEU A 104 -6.74 -27.86 12.77
N PHE A 105 -6.19 -28.71 11.88
CA PHE A 105 -6.42 -30.17 11.86
C PHE A 105 -7.89 -30.62 11.94
N LEU A 106 -8.50 -31.08 10.84
CA LEU A 106 -9.90 -31.58 10.85
C LEU A 106 -10.89 -30.75 11.71
N ASN A 107 -10.73 -29.41 11.72
CA ASN A 107 -11.51 -28.45 12.50
C ASN A 107 -11.30 -28.47 14.04
N SER A 108 -10.12 -28.81 14.54
CA SER A 108 -9.79 -28.72 15.97
C SER A 108 -9.50 -27.26 16.39
N PRO A 109 -10.19 -26.73 17.42
CA PRO A 109 -9.94 -25.37 17.91
C PRO A 109 -8.71 -25.33 18.82
N PHE A 110 -7.85 -24.34 18.59
CA PHE A 110 -6.69 -24.00 19.41
C PHE A 110 -6.84 -22.58 19.92
N ARG A 111 -6.57 -22.37 21.20
CA ARG A 111 -6.65 -21.04 21.83
C ARG A 111 -5.27 -20.55 22.22
N LEU A 112 -5.08 -19.24 22.11
CA LEU A 112 -3.92 -18.56 22.66
C LEU A 112 -3.94 -18.74 24.19
N VAL A 113 -2.93 -19.40 24.73
CA VAL A 113 -2.81 -19.68 26.17
C VAL A 113 -1.68 -18.91 26.83
N ASN A 114 -0.66 -18.50 26.06
CA ASN A 114 0.48 -17.76 26.58
C ASN A 114 1.28 -17.07 25.46
N TYR A 115 2.24 -16.23 25.85
CA TYR A 115 3.36 -15.82 25.02
C TYR A 115 4.65 -16.39 25.58
N SER A 116 5.59 -16.75 24.71
CA SER A 116 6.90 -17.28 25.10
C SER A 116 7.99 -16.79 24.14
N TYR A 117 9.21 -17.29 24.31
CA TYR A 117 10.29 -17.05 23.39
C TYR A 117 10.88 -18.37 22.90
N VAL A 118 11.10 -18.46 21.58
CA VAL A 118 11.79 -19.57 20.93
C VAL A 118 13.10 -19.05 20.34
N ASN A 119 14.19 -19.76 20.56
CA ASN A 119 15.46 -19.45 19.90
C ASN A 119 15.47 -20.10 18.52
N TYR A 120 15.58 -19.28 17.47
CA TYR A 120 15.75 -19.73 16.10
C TYR A 120 17.05 -19.14 15.54
N ARG A 121 18.03 -20.00 15.28
CA ARG A 121 19.34 -19.62 14.71
C ARG A 121 20.07 -18.48 15.46
N GLY A 122 19.92 -18.43 16.78
CA GLY A 122 20.54 -17.41 17.61
C GLY A 122 19.66 -16.18 17.86
N GLU A 123 18.55 -16.03 17.13
CA GLU A 123 17.56 -14.98 17.37
C GLU A 123 16.49 -15.44 18.36
N LYS A 124 16.16 -14.57 19.32
CA LYS A 124 15.10 -14.80 20.29
C LYS A 124 13.78 -14.27 19.74
N LEU A 125 12.93 -15.16 19.21
CA LEU A 125 11.66 -14.80 18.60
C LEU A 125 10.53 -14.85 19.63
N LEU A 126 9.73 -13.78 19.71
CA LEU A 126 8.48 -13.77 20.48
C LEU A 126 7.47 -14.69 19.79
N CYS A 127 6.88 -15.61 20.54
CA CYS A 127 5.90 -16.55 20.01
C CYS A 127 4.58 -16.50 20.77
N SER A 128 3.49 -16.68 20.02
CA SER A 128 2.15 -16.94 20.51
C SER A 128 2.00 -18.44 20.72
N VAL A 129 1.65 -18.86 21.93
CA VAL A 129 1.48 -20.27 22.31
C VAL A 129 0.01 -20.65 22.22
N PHE A 130 -0.30 -21.60 21.35
CA PHE A 130 -1.64 -22.09 21.10
C PHE A 130 -1.80 -23.53 21.60
N SER A 131 -2.92 -23.84 22.25
CA SER A 131 -3.24 -25.20 22.68
C SER A 131 -4.70 -25.56 22.52
N ASN A 132 -4.95 -26.84 22.26
CA ASN A 132 -6.27 -27.47 22.31
C ASN A 132 -6.39 -28.46 23.50
N GLY A 133 -5.50 -28.35 24.48
CA GLY A 133 -5.38 -29.26 25.64
C GLY A 133 -4.56 -30.52 25.37
N THR A 134 -4.42 -30.93 24.11
CA THR A 134 -3.66 -32.14 23.73
C THR A 134 -2.35 -31.81 23.02
N ASN A 135 -2.41 -30.85 22.10
CA ASN A 135 -1.28 -30.35 21.33
C ASN A 135 -0.96 -28.92 21.77
N VAL A 136 0.31 -28.56 21.68
CA VAL A 136 0.82 -27.21 21.94
C VAL A 136 1.67 -26.81 20.74
N LEU A 137 1.38 -25.63 20.19
CA LEU A 137 2.00 -25.07 19.00
C LEU A 137 2.52 -23.67 19.31
N TYR A 138 3.72 -23.37 18.86
CA TYR A 138 4.41 -22.10 19.07
C TYR A 138 4.52 -21.41 17.71
N TYR A 139 3.81 -20.30 17.55
CA TYR A 139 3.81 -19.52 16.32
C TYR A 139 4.58 -18.22 16.52
N ASP A 140 5.37 -17.83 15.54
CA ASP A 140 6.00 -16.52 15.55
C ASP A 140 4.94 -15.40 15.58
N SER A 141 5.01 -14.50 16.55
CA SER A 141 3.99 -13.46 16.71
C SER A 141 4.03 -12.39 15.62
N PHE A 142 5.16 -12.26 14.91
CA PHE A 142 5.36 -11.26 13.86
C PHE A 142 4.85 -11.72 12.48
N THR A 143 5.06 -12.99 12.13
CA THR A 143 4.72 -13.55 10.81
C THR A 143 3.55 -14.53 10.83
N GLY A 144 3.26 -15.16 11.99
CA GLY A 144 2.27 -16.22 12.11
C GLY A 144 2.74 -17.59 11.64
N ILE A 145 4.02 -17.80 11.34
CA ILE A 145 4.54 -19.13 10.97
C ILE A 145 4.73 -20.02 12.20
N LEU A 146 4.55 -21.33 12.04
CA LEU A 146 4.86 -22.31 13.08
C LEU A 146 6.38 -22.36 13.29
N LEU A 147 6.82 -22.23 14.55
CA LEU A 147 8.22 -22.36 14.97
C LEU A 147 8.48 -23.75 15.52
N GLU A 148 7.62 -24.26 16.40
CA GLU A 148 7.70 -25.62 16.93
C GLU A 148 6.37 -26.08 17.53
N GLY A 149 6.21 -27.39 17.71
CA GLY A 149 5.07 -27.93 18.43
C GLY A 149 4.74 -29.39 18.12
N LEU A 150 3.73 -29.90 18.81
CA LEU A 150 3.19 -31.24 18.60
C LEU A 150 2.16 -31.23 17.47
N VAL A 151 2.43 -31.98 16.40
CA VAL A 151 1.54 -32.16 15.25
C VAL A 151 1.16 -33.62 15.09
N ASP A 152 -0.09 -33.87 14.71
CA ASP A 152 -0.55 -35.21 14.38
C ASP A 152 -0.46 -35.43 12.85
N ILE A 153 0.22 -36.50 12.46
CA ILE A 153 0.42 -36.95 11.07
C ILE A 153 0.06 -38.43 11.02
N ARG A 154 -0.92 -38.83 10.19
CA ARG A 154 -1.39 -40.23 10.10
C ARG A 154 -1.71 -40.86 11.46
N HIS A 155 -2.41 -40.11 12.31
CA HIS A 155 -2.78 -40.52 13.67
C HIS A 155 -1.59 -40.80 14.60
N LYS A 156 -0.36 -40.45 14.21
CA LYS A 156 0.83 -40.47 15.06
C LYS A 156 1.23 -39.04 15.40
N ARG A 157 1.71 -38.85 16.62
CA ARG A 157 2.13 -37.54 17.11
C ARG A 157 3.62 -37.35 16.94
N PHE A 158 4.01 -36.21 16.39
CA PHE A 158 5.39 -35.83 16.24
C PHE A 158 5.62 -34.43 16.82
N TYR A 159 6.72 -34.28 17.54
CA TYR A 159 7.23 -32.95 17.85
C TYR A 159 8.11 -32.47 16.70
N ILE A 160 7.77 -31.33 16.11
CA ILE A 160 8.52 -30.73 15.01
C ILE A 160 9.01 -29.35 15.40
N ARG A 161 10.17 -28.96 14.87
CA ARG A 161 10.76 -27.63 15.02
C ARG A 161 11.22 -27.12 13.66
N LEU A 162 10.99 -25.85 13.39
CA LEU A 162 11.50 -25.14 12.22
C LEU A 162 13.04 -25.10 12.30
N GLU A 163 13.69 -25.73 11.34
CA GLU A 163 15.15 -25.79 11.25
C GLU A 163 15.68 -24.78 10.24
N ARG A 164 15.01 -24.66 9.09
CA ARG A 164 15.43 -23.77 8.01
C ARG A 164 14.25 -23.08 7.34
N THR A 165 14.47 -21.83 6.96
CA THR A 165 13.57 -21.07 6.07
C THR A 165 14.37 -20.11 5.21
N ASN A 166 13.83 -19.75 4.05
CA ASN A 166 14.34 -18.66 3.20
C ASN A 166 13.63 -17.32 3.45
N LEU A 167 12.75 -17.25 4.46
CA LEU A 167 12.08 -16.02 4.82
C LEU A 167 13.07 -14.98 5.36
N VAL A 168 12.94 -13.76 4.87
CA VAL A 168 13.63 -12.60 5.43
C VAL A 168 12.71 -11.95 6.45
N PHE A 169 13.07 -12.07 7.71
CA PHE A 169 12.33 -11.58 8.87
C PHE A 169 12.55 -10.07 9.08
N ARG A 170 11.74 -9.23 8.46
CA ARG A 170 11.92 -7.75 8.48
C ARG A 170 11.46 -7.07 9.77
N ARG A 171 11.82 -7.62 10.94
CA ARG A 171 11.40 -7.06 12.24
C ARG A 171 11.97 -5.67 12.46
N HIS A 172 13.25 -5.49 12.13
CA HIS A 172 13.92 -4.21 12.32
C HIS A 172 13.28 -3.12 11.47
N GLU A 173 13.05 -3.40 10.19
CA GLU A 173 12.43 -2.46 9.26
C GLU A 173 11.00 -2.13 9.68
N TYR A 174 10.21 -3.11 10.13
CA TYR A 174 8.84 -2.87 10.62
C TYR A 174 8.78 -2.29 12.06
N MET A 175 9.92 -2.04 12.71
CA MET A 175 9.97 -1.09 13.84
C MET A 175 9.99 0.37 13.34
N LEU A 176 10.48 0.63 12.13
CA LEU A 176 10.52 1.96 11.51
C LEU A 176 9.22 2.28 10.78
N TYR A 177 8.61 1.27 10.16
CA TYR A 177 7.43 1.40 9.32
C TYR A 177 6.24 0.64 9.91
N PRO A 178 5.09 1.31 10.11
CA PRO A 178 3.93 0.67 10.69
C PRO A 178 3.30 -0.31 9.72
N ASP A 179 2.88 -1.44 10.26
CA ASP A 179 2.02 -2.38 9.57
C ASP A 179 0.54 -1.93 9.63
N TRP A 180 -0.35 -2.67 8.97
CA TRP A 180 -1.78 -2.35 8.93
C TRP A 180 -2.43 -2.38 10.32
N TYR A 181 -2.02 -3.30 11.19
CA TYR A 181 -2.60 -3.40 12.53
C TYR A 181 -2.17 -2.20 13.40
N ALA A 182 -0.89 -1.86 13.40
CA ALA A 182 -0.34 -0.71 14.10
C ALA A 182 -0.92 0.61 13.56
N LEU A 183 -1.06 0.74 12.24
CA LEU A 183 -1.77 1.86 11.63
C LEU A 183 -3.22 1.92 12.11
N THR A 184 -3.94 0.80 12.11
CA THR A 184 -5.35 0.76 12.54
C THR A 184 -5.51 1.15 14.01
N ASP A 185 -4.67 0.60 14.90
CA ASP A 185 -4.65 0.96 16.32
C ASP A 185 -4.39 2.46 16.50
N TYR A 186 -3.43 3.01 15.75
CA TYR A 186 -3.11 4.43 15.75
C TYR A 186 -4.29 5.30 15.27
N LEU A 187 -4.95 4.92 14.17
CA LEU A 187 -6.11 5.66 13.66
C LEU A 187 -7.32 5.61 14.61
N ILE A 188 -7.56 4.47 15.26
CA ILE A 188 -8.59 4.36 16.32
C ILE A 188 -8.25 5.30 17.48
N HIS A 189 -6.96 5.37 17.87
CA HIS A 189 -6.52 6.33 18.88
C HIS A 189 -6.77 7.77 18.45
N ILE A 190 -6.54 8.14 17.18
CA ILE A 190 -6.89 9.48 16.67
C ILE A 190 -8.36 9.77 16.88
N VAL A 191 -9.26 8.91 16.38
CA VAL A 191 -10.72 9.10 16.47
C VAL A 191 -11.16 9.37 17.90
N ASN A 192 -10.62 8.63 18.86
CA ASN A 192 -10.98 8.75 20.27
C ASN A 192 -10.42 10.03 20.95
N ASN A 193 -9.50 10.76 20.31
CA ASN A 193 -8.73 11.86 20.90
C ASN A 193 -8.66 13.11 20.01
N THR A 194 -9.60 13.29 19.08
CA THR A 194 -9.68 14.49 18.23
C THR A 194 -11.09 15.05 18.19
N GLU A 195 -11.22 16.36 17.89
CA GLU A 195 -12.52 17.00 17.68
C GLU A 195 -13.28 16.30 16.53
N PRO A 196 -14.42 15.62 16.81
CA PRO A 196 -15.14 14.84 15.79
C PRO A 196 -15.66 15.70 14.63
N ASP A 197 -15.90 16.99 14.88
CA ASP A 197 -16.38 17.95 13.88
C ASP A 197 -15.28 18.37 12.88
N MET A 198 -14.01 18.09 13.19
CA MET A 198 -12.87 18.45 12.36
C MET A 198 -12.18 17.26 11.73
N VAL A 199 -12.10 16.12 12.43
CA VAL A 199 -11.36 14.96 11.97
C VAL A 199 -12.29 13.76 11.86
N ARG A 200 -12.29 13.12 10.70
CA ARG A 200 -13.07 11.92 10.44
C ARG A 200 -12.17 10.81 9.91
N VAL A 201 -12.17 9.66 10.57
CA VAL A 201 -11.55 8.43 10.04
C VAL A 201 -12.66 7.52 9.53
N ILE A 202 -12.54 7.07 8.28
CA ILE A 202 -13.49 6.17 7.64
C ILE A 202 -12.77 5.03 6.93
N SER A 203 -13.45 3.89 6.85
CA SER A 203 -13.12 2.85 5.89
C SER A 203 -13.75 3.19 4.54
N ILE A 204 -12.94 3.29 3.50
CA ILE A 204 -13.39 3.56 2.12
C ILE A 204 -13.71 2.27 1.36
N GLY A 205 -13.41 1.12 1.96
CA GLY A 205 -13.61 -0.20 1.39
C GLY A 205 -12.75 -1.24 2.09
N LYS A 206 -12.76 -2.46 1.56
CA LYS A 206 -11.99 -3.59 2.08
C LYS A 206 -10.99 -4.09 1.05
N SER A 207 -9.82 -4.53 1.50
CA SER A 207 -8.85 -5.26 0.66
C SER A 207 -9.36 -6.65 0.28
N VAL A 208 -8.62 -7.35 -0.59
CA VAL A 208 -8.88 -8.75 -0.95
C VAL A 208 -8.93 -9.66 0.29
N MET A 209 -8.12 -9.39 1.31
CA MET A 209 -8.08 -10.15 2.56
C MET A 209 -9.02 -9.60 3.64
N GLY A 210 -9.89 -8.64 3.30
CA GLY A 210 -10.91 -8.12 4.21
C GLY A 210 -10.44 -7.04 5.18
N ARG A 211 -9.26 -6.44 4.96
CA ARG A 211 -8.75 -5.34 5.78
C ARG A 211 -9.40 -4.03 5.40
N ASP A 212 -9.74 -3.19 6.38
CA ASP A 212 -10.19 -1.83 6.10
C ASP A 212 -9.10 -1.03 5.38
N ILE A 213 -9.52 -0.34 4.32
CA ILE A 213 -8.73 0.68 3.66
C ILE A 213 -9.16 2.01 4.28
N TRP A 214 -8.28 2.61 5.06
CA TRP A 214 -8.61 3.80 5.85
C TRP A 214 -8.38 5.08 5.05
N ALA A 215 -9.25 6.07 5.27
CA ALA A 215 -9.01 7.46 4.93
C ALA A 215 -9.20 8.33 6.19
N VAL A 216 -8.35 9.34 6.35
CA VAL A 216 -8.45 10.36 7.40
C VAL A 216 -8.72 11.70 6.74
N GLU A 217 -9.81 12.33 7.14
CA GLU A 217 -10.28 13.61 6.60
C GLU A 217 -10.18 14.69 7.65
N PHE A 218 -9.48 15.76 7.32
CA PHE A 218 -9.37 16.97 8.13
C PHE A 218 -10.23 18.06 7.49
N ASN A 219 -11.00 18.77 8.32
CA ASN A 219 -12.06 19.68 7.89
C ASN A 219 -13.04 19.00 6.91
N TYR A 220 -13.62 17.87 7.31
CA TYR A 220 -14.39 16.98 6.43
C TYR A 220 -15.65 17.63 5.80
N GLN A 221 -16.08 18.78 6.34
CA GLN A 221 -17.20 19.59 5.82
C GLN A 221 -16.78 20.57 4.72
N GLY A 222 -15.47 20.72 4.47
CA GLY A 222 -14.94 21.57 3.41
C GLY A 222 -15.53 21.23 2.04
N THR A 223 -15.85 22.26 1.26
CA THR A 223 -16.49 22.15 -0.06
C THR A 223 -15.52 21.86 -1.20
N LYS A 224 -14.21 21.98 -0.98
CA LYS A 224 -13.12 21.59 -1.88
C LYS A 224 -12.35 20.44 -1.24
N VAL A 225 -11.90 19.46 -2.01
CA VAL A 225 -11.16 18.31 -1.46
C VAL A 225 -9.79 18.18 -2.11
N LEU A 226 -8.73 18.09 -1.29
CA LEU A 226 -7.41 17.61 -1.71
C LEU A 226 -7.23 16.17 -1.20
N ILE A 227 -6.88 15.25 -2.09
CA ILE A 227 -6.61 13.86 -1.73
C ILE A 227 -5.11 13.59 -1.81
N VAL A 228 -4.55 13.02 -0.74
CA VAL A 228 -3.20 12.46 -0.70
C VAL A 228 -3.34 10.95 -0.46
N GLU A 229 -2.86 10.16 -1.41
CA GLU A 229 -2.91 8.70 -1.38
C GLU A 229 -1.50 8.13 -1.29
N ALA A 230 -1.33 7.11 -0.46
CA ALA A 230 -0.07 6.42 -0.28
C ALA A 230 -0.28 4.91 -0.14
N GLY A 231 0.78 4.17 -0.43
CA GLY A 231 0.82 2.73 -0.19
C GLY A 231 -0.07 1.93 -1.14
N ILE A 232 -0.38 2.43 -2.35
CA ILE A 232 -0.94 1.60 -3.44
C ILE A 232 -0.02 0.41 -3.79
N HIS A 233 1.29 0.61 -3.66
CA HIS A 233 2.26 -0.47 -3.60
C HIS A 233 2.67 -0.70 -2.14
N GLY A 234 2.40 -1.87 -1.59
CA GLY A 234 2.75 -2.19 -0.19
C GLY A 234 4.26 -2.31 0.08
N SER A 235 5.09 -2.32 -0.97
CA SER A 235 6.56 -2.25 -0.87
C SER A 235 7.08 -0.85 -0.50
N GLU A 236 6.26 0.19 -0.64
CA GLU A 236 6.65 1.60 -0.56
C GLU A 236 6.26 2.20 0.81
N LEU A 237 6.77 1.59 1.89
CA LEU A 237 6.44 1.94 3.28
C LEU A 237 6.87 3.36 3.68
N ILE A 238 7.89 3.95 3.04
CA ILE A 238 8.24 5.36 3.23
C ILE A 238 7.09 6.30 2.87
N CYS A 239 6.26 5.93 1.88
CA CYS A 239 5.07 6.69 1.49
C CYS A 239 3.99 6.59 2.56
N VAL A 240 3.76 5.38 3.09
CA VAL A 240 2.85 5.13 4.21
C VAL A 240 3.28 5.96 5.43
N LYS A 241 4.57 5.93 5.77
CA LYS A 241 5.14 6.70 6.88
C LYS A 241 4.98 8.21 6.67
N THR A 242 5.24 8.70 5.45
CA THR A 242 5.04 10.12 5.10
C THR A 242 3.59 10.55 5.25
N ALA A 243 2.64 9.73 4.80
CA ALA A 243 1.22 10.00 4.98
C ALA A 243 0.83 10.02 6.46
N ILE A 244 1.38 9.14 7.29
CA ILE A 244 1.16 9.11 8.74
C ILE A 244 1.74 10.35 9.41
N GLU A 245 2.95 10.78 9.06
CA GLU A 245 3.54 12.02 9.56
C GLU A 245 2.71 13.26 9.17
N LEU A 246 2.09 13.26 7.99
CA LEU A 246 1.15 14.30 7.59
C LEU A 246 -0.13 14.26 8.44
N ILE A 247 -0.71 13.08 8.66
CA ILE A 247 -1.87 12.89 9.54
C ILE A 247 -1.57 13.39 10.95
N ASP A 248 -0.41 13.00 11.51
CA ASP A 248 0.02 13.41 12.85
C ASP A 248 0.16 14.93 12.97
N TRP A 249 0.79 15.56 11.97
CA TRP A 249 0.98 17.01 11.96
C TRP A 249 -0.34 17.77 11.81
N LEU A 250 -1.21 17.35 10.88
CA LEU A 250 -2.54 17.95 10.70
C LEU A 250 -3.36 17.82 11.98
N ARG A 251 -3.37 16.64 12.61
CA ARG A 251 -4.04 16.39 13.90
C ARG A 251 -3.55 17.34 14.99
N GLN A 252 -2.24 17.47 15.17
CA GLN A 252 -1.68 18.35 16.20
C GLN A 252 -2.00 19.82 15.91
N GLY A 253 -1.99 20.20 14.64
CA GLY A 253 -2.30 21.56 14.20
C GLY A 253 -3.76 21.96 14.37
N VAL A 254 -4.72 21.02 14.42
CA VAL A 254 -6.15 21.32 14.62
C VAL A 254 -6.43 22.09 15.93
N ASN A 255 -5.56 21.98 16.93
CA ASN A 255 -5.69 22.71 18.20
C ASN A 255 -4.95 24.07 18.23
N GLY A 256 -4.29 24.46 17.13
CA GLY A 256 -3.54 25.72 17.00
C GLY A 256 -3.99 26.56 15.79
N ASP A 257 -3.10 27.42 15.30
CA ASP A 257 -3.39 28.35 14.18
C ASP A 257 -3.81 27.62 12.89
N LEU A 258 -3.23 26.44 12.62
CA LEU A 258 -3.64 25.61 11.48
C LEU A 258 -5.09 25.16 11.61
N GLY A 259 -5.54 24.79 12.80
CA GLY A 259 -6.91 24.37 13.04
C GLY A 259 -7.91 25.47 12.78
N GLN A 260 -7.60 26.70 13.21
CA GLN A 260 -8.40 27.88 12.86
C GLN A 260 -8.37 28.11 11.35
N LEU A 261 -7.18 28.08 10.72
CA LEU A 261 -7.05 28.22 9.28
C LEU A 261 -7.84 27.19 8.50
N LEU A 262 -7.84 25.93 8.94
CA LEU A 262 -8.61 24.85 8.33
C LEU A 262 -10.11 25.06 8.53
N LYS A 263 -10.56 25.44 9.74
CA LYS A 263 -11.97 25.77 10.05
C LYS A 263 -12.50 26.89 9.18
N ASP A 264 -11.68 27.92 8.96
CA ASP A 264 -12.03 29.07 8.13
C ASP A 264 -11.86 28.80 6.63
N SER A 265 -11.22 27.68 6.27
CA SER A 265 -11.09 27.24 4.89
C SER A 265 -12.27 26.41 4.43
N SER A 266 -12.58 26.53 3.13
CA SER A 266 -13.47 25.58 2.46
C SER A 266 -12.76 24.28 2.05
N LEU A 267 -11.54 24.01 2.52
CA LEU A 267 -10.69 22.90 2.06
C LEU A 267 -10.73 21.72 3.05
N CYS A 268 -11.19 20.58 2.57
CA CYS A 268 -11.03 19.27 3.19
C CYS A 268 -9.72 18.62 2.68
N ILE A 269 -8.90 18.13 3.61
CA ILE A 269 -7.70 17.36 3.28
C ILE A 269 -7.97 15.90 3.62
N SER A 270 -7.98 15.04 2.61
CA SER A 270 -8.14 13.60 2.78
C SER A 270 -6.82 12.89 2.59
N VAL A 271 -6.43 12.06 3.55
CA VAL A 271 -5.22 11.23 3.47
C VAL A 271 -5.62 9.75 3.50
N ILE A 272 -5.23 8.98 2.48
CA ILE A 272 -5.33 7.52 2.41
C ILE A 272 -3.92 6.98 2.68
N PRO A 273 -3.56 6.61 3.92
CA PRO A 273 -2.18 6.29 4.26
C PRO A 273 -1.71 4.92 3.74
N MET A 274 -2.62 3.99 3.46
CA MET A 274 -2.27 2.62 3.06
C MET A 274 -3.39 2.02 2.18
N LEU A 275 -3.28 2.19 0.86
CA LEU A 275 -4.26 1.66 -0.09
C LEU A 275 -4.15 0.12 -0.29
N ASN A 276 -2.94 -0.45 -0.18
CA ASN A 276 -2.67 -1.88 -0.31
C ASN A 276 -2.17 -2.50 1.01
N PRO A 277 -3.04 -2.69 2.02
CA PRO A 277 -2.64 -3.29 3.29
C PRO A 277 -2.21 -4.76 3.14
N ASP A 278 -2.72 -5.47 2.14
CA ASP A 278 -2.39 -6.88 1.90
C ASP A 278 -0.98 -7.08 1.35
N GLY A 279 -0.46 -6.12 0.58
CA GLY A 279 0.93 -6.08 0.16
C GLY A 279 1.86 -5.78 1.34
N VAL A 280 1.52 -4.77 2.15
CA VAL A 280 2.29 -4.40 3.35
C VAL A 280 2.43 -5.60 4.29
N GLU A 281 1.33 -6.27 4.64
CA GLU A 281 1.38 -7.38 5.59
C GLU A 281 2.22 -8.57 5.09
N ARG A 282 2.22 -8.82 3.78
CA ARG A 282 3.01 -9.91 3.16
C ARG A 282 4.48 -9.55 3.00
N GLY A 283 4.81 -8.26 2.86
CA GLY A 283 6.18 -7.77 2.76
C GLY A 283 7.04 -8.00 4.00
N LYS A 284 6.42 -8.18 5.18
CA LYS A 284 7.08 -8.46 6.47
C LYS A 284 8.00 -9.67 6.45
N ALA A 285 7.60 -10.69 5.69
CA ALA A 285 8.29 -11.96 5.60
C ALA A 285 8.08 -12.54 4.20
N SER A 286 8.61 -11.86 3.20
CA SER A 286 8.82 -12.44 1.88
C SER A 286 10.18 -13.14 1.83
N PRO A 287 10.34 -14.19 1.01
CA PRO A 287 11.64 -14.70 0.63
C PRO A 287 12.56 -13.62 0.03
N GLU A 288 13.86 -13.88 0.06
CA GLU A 288 14.87 -13.10 -0.66
C GLU A 288 14.53 -13.02 -2.15
N GLY A 289 14.71 -11.85 -2.77
CA GLY A 289 14.34 -11.60 -4.17
C GLY A 289 12.84 -11.55 -4.49
N MET A 290 11.96 -11.89 -3.54
CA MET A 290 10.49 -11.91 -3.75
C MET A 290 9.77 -10.69 -3.17
N PHE A 291 10.51 -9.74 -2.57
CA PHE A 291 9.93 -8.59 -1.88
C PHE A 291 8.98 -7.78 -2.76
N VAL A 292 9.42 -7.39 -3.96
CA VAL A 292 8.58 -6.60 -4.87
C VAL A 292 7.31 -7.36 -5.25
N LEU A 293 7.39 -8.62 -5.69
CA LEU A 293 6.19 -9.38 -6.07
C LEU A 293 5.22 -9.56 -4.89
N CYS A 294 5.74 -9.82 -3.68
CA CYS A 294 4.92 -10.07 -2.50
C CYS A 294 4.29 -8.78 -1.93
N ALA A 295 5.05 -7.69 -1.92
CA ALA A 295 4.68 -6.47 -1.22
C ALA A 295 4.07 -5.40 -2.15
N ARG A 296 4.53 -5.28 -3.39
CA ARG A 296 3.99 -4.30 -4.35
C ARG A 296 2.54 -4.62 -4.72
N CYS A 297 2.27 -5.88 -5.02
CA CYS A 297 0.95 -6.33 -5.48
C CYS A 297 -0.03 -6.59 -4.33
N ASN A 298 -1.33 -6.63 -4.61
CA ASN A 298 -2.35 -7.02 -3.63
C ASN A 298 -2.35 -8.56 -3.36
N ALA A 299 -3.29 -9.07 -2.58
CA ALA A 299 -3.36 -10.52 -2.26
C ALA A 299 -3.73 -11.44 -3.43
N ARG A 300 -4.15 -10.88 -4.58
CA ARG A 300 -4.32 -11.62 -5.84
C ARG A 300 -3.16 -11.40 -6.82
N PHE A 301 -2.06 -10.80 -6.36
CA PHE A 301 -0.86 -10.54 -7.16
C PHE A 301 -1.12 -9.62 -8.37
N VAL A 302 -2.03 -8.66 -8.21
CA VAL A 302 -2.28 -7.58 -9.18
C VAL A 302 -1.55 -6.32 -8.71
N ASP A 303 -0.90 -5.64 -9.65
CA ASP A 303 -0.42 -4.28 -9.47
C ASP A 303 -1.62 -3.32 -9.54
N LEU A 304 -2.00 -2.76 -8.38
CA LEU A 304 -3.13 -1.85 -8.29
C LEU A 304 -2.92 -0.60 -9.13
N ASN A 305 -1.67 -0.14 -9.29
CA ASN A 305 -1.34 1.04 -10.10
C ASN A 305 -1.25 0.72 -11.61
N ARG A 306 -1.79 -0.43 -12.02
CA ARG A 306 -2.09 -0.84 -13.40
C ARG A 306 -3.54 -1.28 -13.59
N ASN A 307 -4.34 -1.30 -12.53
CA ASN A 307 -5.68 -1.89 -12.55
C ASN A 307 -6.80 -0.89 -12.84
N PHE A 308 -6.53 0.41 -12.98
CA PHE A 308 -7.56 1.41 -13.23
C PHE A 308 -8.03 1.42 -14.70
N PRO A 309 -9.27 1.83 -15.02
CA PRO A 309 -9.81 1.77 -16.38
C PRO A 309 -9.10 2.63 -17.42
N TYR A 310 -8.52 3.76 -17.00
CA TYR A 310 -7.96 4.74 -17.93
C TYR A 310 -6.61 4.26 -18.50
N GLY A 311 -6.54 4.08 -19.81
CA GLY A 311 -5.33 3.61 -20.49
C GLY A 311 -5.02 2.11 -20.31
N TRP A 312 -5.85 1.35 -19.59
CA TRP A 312 -5.59 -0.04 -19.18
C TRP A 312 -5.17 -0.98 -20.32
N SER A 313 -5.77 -0.82 -21.51
CA SER A 313 -5.57 -1.73 -22.64
C SER A 313 -4.27 -1.49 -23.42
N PHE A 314 -3.52 -0.41 -23.16
CA PHE A 314 -2.51 0.05 -24.12
C PHE A 314 -1.11 -0.54 -23.91
N PHE A 315 -0.57 -0.64 -22.67
CA PHE A 315 0.88 -0.93 -22.51
C PHE A 315 1.32 -1.63 -21.21
N ASP A 316 0.47 -2.43 -20.55
CA ASP A 316 0.85 -3.12 -19.30
C ASP A 316 0.88 -4.65 -19.39
N SER A 317 1.58 -5.26 -18.43
CA SER A 317 1.79 -6.70 -18.40
C SER A 317 0.48 -7.47 -18.19
N GLU A 318 0.15 -8.33 -19.14
CA GLU A 318 -0.91 -9.33 -19.01
C GLU A 318 -0.40 -10.63 -18.36
N LEU A 319 0.91 -10.73 -18.11
CA LEU A 319 1.53 -11.93 -17.56
C LEU A 319 1.33 -12.00 -16.04
N PHE A 320 0.47 -12.92 -15.62
CA PHE A 320 0.26 -13.23 -14.20
C PHE A 320 1.57 -13.64 -13.51
N GLY A 321 1.77 -13.15 -12.29
CA GLY A 321 2.99 -13.37 -11.52
C GLY A 321 4.13 -12.38 -11.78
N THR A 322 3.90 -11.36 -12.62
CA THR A 322 4.82 -10.22 -12.75
C THR A 322 4.43 -9.09 -11.80
N PRO A 323 5.40 -8.29 -11.30
CA PRO A 323 5.12 -7.15 -10.42
C PRO A 323 4.26 -6.04 -11.02
N THR A 324 4.02 -6.07 -12.33
CA THR A 324 3.24 -5.10 -13.10
C THR A 324 2.00 -5.72 -13.73
N TYR A 325 1.59 -6.93 -13.28
CA TYR A 325 0.39 -7.58 -13.80
C TYR A 325 -0.85 -6.72 -13.55
N ARG A 326 -1.52 -6.31 -14.63
CA ARG A 326 -2.62 -5.32 -14.60
C ARG A 326 -3.98 -5.86 -14.15
N GLY A 327 -4.07 -7.15 -13.84
CA GLY A 327 -5.33 -7.84 -13.52
C GLY A 327 -6.06 -8.38 -14.75
N PRO A 328 -7.15 -9.14 -14.56
CA PRO A 328 -7.93 -9.76 -15.65
C PRO A 328 -8.80 -8.78 -16.45
N HIS A 329 -9.19 -7.66 -15.86
CA HIS A 329 -9.97 -6.59 -16.49
C HIS A 329 -9.77 -5.30 -15.67
N PRO A 330 -10.10 -4.10 -16.22
CA PRO A 330 -10.03 -2.87 -15.43
C PRO A 330 -10.94 -2.94 -14.21
N ALA A 331 -10.48 -2.33 -13.11
CA ALA A 331 -11.10 -2.32 -11.79
C ALA A 331 -11.52 -3.72 -11.31
N SER A 332 -10.67 -4.73 -11.52
CA SER A 332 -10.91 -6.09 -11.02
C SER A 332 -10.70 -6.22 -9.51
N GLU A 333 -9.89 -5.34 -8.93
CA GLU A 333 -9.48 -5.44 -7.53
C GLU A 333 -10.34 -4.57 -6.60
N PRO A 334 -10.72 -5.09 -5.42
CA PRO A 334 -11.56 -4.36 -4.48
C PRO A 334 -10.89 -3.09 -3.94
N GLU A 335 -9.56 -3.07 -3.82
CA GLU A 335 -8.80 -1.87 -3.44
C GLU A 335 -8.95 -0.75 -4.47
N THR A 336 -8.81 -1.08 -5.77
CA THR A 336 -9.02 -0.14 -6.88
C THR A 336 -10.46 0.37 -6.90
N ILE A 337 -11.44 -0.52 -6.74
CA ILE A 337 -12.87 -0.12 -6.66
C ILE A 337 -13.12 0.80 -5.45
N ALA A 338 -12.50 0.54 -4.30
CA ALA A 338 -12.68 1.32 -3.08
C ALA A 338 -12.25 2.79 -3.28
N VAL A 339 -11.03 3.02 -3.79
CA VAL A 339 -10.54 4.38 -4.04
C VAL A 339 -11.31 5.06 -5.17
N MET A 340 -11.71 4.34 -6.22
CA MET A 340 -12.56 4.91 -7.27
C MET A 340 -13.90 5.40 -6.73
N LYS A 341 -14.61 4.56 -5.96
CA LYS A 341 -15.87 4.93 -5.31
C LYS A 341 -15.68 6.10 -4.35
N TYR A 342 -14.58 6.11 -3.61
CA TYR A 342 -14.26 7.20 -2.72
C TYR A 342 -14.13 8.53 -3.47
N CYS A 343 -13.34 8.58 -4.55
CA CYS A 343 -13.17 9.78 -5.37
C CYS A 343 -14.49 10.21 -6.04
N ILE A 344 -15.26 9.28 -6.62
CA ILE A 344 -16.54 9.59 -7.29
C ILE A 344 -17.56 10.20 -6.31
N ASN A 345 -17.57 9.74 -5.06
CA ASN A 345 -18.51 10.22 -4.04
C ASN A 345 -18.07 11.53 -3.38
N LYS A 346 -16.85 12.03 -3.66
CA LYS A 346 -16.37 13.31 -3.17
C LYS A 346 -16.75 14.42 -4.14
N ARG A 347 -17.35 15.48 -3.61
CA ARG A 347 -17.65 16.69 -4.38
C ARG A 347 -16.38 17.52 -4.53
N ASN A 348 -16.17 18.08 -5.72
CA ASN A 348 -15.21 19.15 -5.98
C ASN A 348 -13.77 18.83 -5.48
N ILE A 349 -13.21 17.73 -5.97
CA ILE A 349 -11.80 17.42 -5.76
C ILE A 349 -10.98 18.41 -6.58
N ILE A 350 -10.09 19.15 -5.92
CA ILE A 350 -9.24 20.17 -6.54
C ILE A 350 -7.82 19.68 -6.83
N GLY A 351 -7.45 18.54 -6.28
CA GLY A 351 -6.15 17.91 -6.50
C GLY A 351 -6.08 16.48 -5.97
N TYR A 352 -5.29 15.65 -6.64
CA TYR A 352 -4.98 14.28 -6.22
C TYR A 352 -3.47 14.03 -6.26
N ILE A 353 -2.88 13.64 -5.14
CA ILE A 353 -1.44 13.39 -5.00
C ILE A 353 -1.25 11.93 -4.63
N SER A 354 -0.54 11.16 -5.44
CA SER A 354 -0.18 9.77 -5.15
C SER A 354 1.31 9.69 -4.79
N LEU A 355 1.60 9.24 -3.57
CA LEU A 355 2.97 9.10 -3.06
C LEU A 355 3.53 7.73 -3.43
N HIS A 356 4.71 7.74 -4.05
CA HIS A 356 5.42 6.57 -4.53
C HIS A 356 6.89 6.57 -4.12
N SER A 357 7.51 5.39 -4.18
CA SER A 357 8.96 5.23 -4.06
C SER A 357 9.48 4.10 -4.93
N GLY A 358 10.80 4.00 -5.07
CA GLY A 358 11.51 3.07 -5.95
C GLY A 358 12.21 3.76 -7.11
N ALA A 359 12.05 5.08 -7.27
CA ALA A 359 12.79 5.91 -8.21
C ALA A 359 13.36 7.19 -7.56
N PRO A 360 14.46 7.75 -8.08
CA PRO A 360 14.96 9.04 -7.61
C PRO A 360 13.88 10.12 -7.61
N GLN A 361 13.93 10.99 -6.61
CA GLN A 361 12.90 11.96 -6.27
C GLN A 361 12.45 12.79 -7.48
N ARG A 362 11.17 12.70 -7.82
CA ARG A 362 10.57 13.34 -9.00
C ARG A 362 9.07 13.50 -8.88
N ILE A 363 8.53 14.44 -9.65
CA ILE A 363 7.08 14.59 -9.84
C ILE A 363 6.74 14.07 -11.23
N ILE A 364 5.73 13.21 -11.30
CA ILE A 364 5.24 12.60 -12.52
C ILE A 364 3.85 13.19 -12.77
N ILE A 365 3.66 13.74 -13.97
CA ILE A 365 2.40 14.38 -14.38
C ILE A 365 1.77 13.63 -15.54
N ALA A 366 0.44 13.69 -15.64
CA ALA A 366 -0.26 13.06 -16.73
C ALA A 366 0.24 13.62 -18.07
N PRO A 367 0.37 12.78 -19.11
CA PRO A 367 0.83 13.23 -20.41
C PRO A 367 -0.15 14.24 -21.01
N ALA A 368 0.38 15.12 -21.86
CA ALA A 368 -0.39 16.11 -22.58
C ALA A 368 -1.51 15.46 -23.41
N LYS A 369 -2.72 16.02 -23.34
CA LYS A 369 -3.85 15.58 -24.17
C LYS A 369 -3.73 16.27 -25.52
N ASP A 370 -3.65 15.49 -26.59
CA ASP A 370 -3.47 16.00 -27.97
C ASP A 370 -2.25 16.95 -28.12
N GLY A 371 -1.19 16.71 -27.33
CA GLY A 371 0.02 17.54 -27.32
C GLY A 371 -0.09 18.84 -26.51
N ILE A 372 -1.23 19.10 -25.86
CA ILE A 372 -1.43 20.27 -24.99
C ILE A 372 -1.41 19.84 -23.52
N MET A 373 -0.50 20.42 -22.74
CA MET A 373 -0.42 20.20 -21.30
C MET A 373 -1.57 20.95 -20.60
N ASP A 374 -2.25 20.29 -19.66
CA ASP A 374 -3.27 20.96 -18.84
C ASP A 374 -2.58 21.97 -17.91
N PRO A 375 -2.88 23.28 -18.03
CA PRO A 375 -2.26 24.30 -17.20
C PRO A 375 -2.52 24.10 -15.70
N ARG A 376 -3.60 23.42 -15.32
CA ARG A 376 -3.94 23.11 -13.91
C ARG A 376 -2.99 22.06 -13.35
N VAL A 377 -2.67 21.03 -14.14
CA VAL A 377 -1.70 19.98 -13.77
C VAL A 377 -0.30 20.56 -13.71
N GLU A 378 0.07 21.39 -14.69
CA GLU A 378 1.35 22.09 -14.71
C GLU A 378 1.48 23.00 -13.48
N LEU A 379 0.45 23.80 -13.17
CA LEU A 379 0.44 24.66 -11.99
C LEU A 379 0.58 23.87 -10.69
N LEU A 380 -0.18 22.77 -10.55
CA LEU A 380 -0.11 21.86 -9.42
C LEU A 380 1.32 21.32 -9.25
N ALA A 381 1.89 20.80 -10.33
CA ALA A 381 3.23 20.21 -10.33
C ALA A 381 4.32 21.24 -10.05
N LEU A 382 4.26 22.44 -10.63
CA LEU A 382 5.21 23.52 -10.36
C LEU A 382 5.17 23.99 -8.91
N LYS A 383 3.96 24.14 -8.34
CA LYS A 383 3.79 24.50 -6.92
C LYS A 383 4.39 23.43 -6.00
N LEU A 384 4.16 22.15 -6.30
CA LEU A 384 4.75 21.05 -5.53
C LEU A 384 6.28 20.96 -5.73
N ALA A 385 6.76 21.06 -6.97
CA ALA A 385 8.19 20.96 -7.32
C ALA A 385 9.02 22.03 -6.60
N LYS A 386 8.47 23.24 -6.42
CA LYS A 386 9.10 24.32 -5.65
C LYS A 386 9.42 23.90 -4.21
N HIS A 387 8.54 23.11 -3.59
CA HIS A 387 8.67 22.70 -2.20
C HIS A 387 9.42 21.37 -2.03
N VAL A 388 9.26 20.46 -2.99
CA VAL A 388 9.87 19.12 -2.97
C VAL A 388 11.25 19.10 -3.65
N ARG A 389 11.68 20.17 -4.35
CA ARG A 389 12.94 20.21 -5.13
C ARG A 389 13.07 19.05 -6.15
N ALA A 390 11.95 18.62 -6.70
CA ALA A 390 11.88 17.51 -7.65
C ALA A 390 11.86 18.03 -9.10
N THR A 391 12.43 17.23 -10.01
CA THR A 391 12.23 17.42 -11.45
C THR A 391 10.84 16.90 -11.86
N ILE A 392 10.22 17.57 -12.84
CA ILE A 392 8.91 17.20 -13.38
C ILE A 392 9.11 16.34 -14.63
N TYR A 393 8.44 15.20 -14.70
CA TYR A 393 8.45 14.29 -15.84
C TYR A 393 7.03 14.13 -16.40
N PRO A 394 6.81 14.49 -17.68
CA PRO A 394 5.55 14.25 -18.38
C PRO A 394 5.52 12.80 -18.89
N SER A 395 5.23 11.88 -17.99
CA SER A 395 5.12 10.44 -18.26
C SER A 395 4.17 9.83 -17.25
N GLY A 396 3.72 8.60 -17.43
CA GLY A 396 2.82 7.99 -16.48
C GLY A 396 2.56 6.51 -16.76
N PRO A 397 2.47 5.67 -15.72
CA PRO A 397 1.97 4.31 -15.90
C PRO A 397 0.51 4.33 -16.34
N HIS A 398 0.18 3.55 -17.37
CA HIS A 398 -1.20 3.29 -17.77
C HIS A 398 -1.95 2.53 -16.68
N GLY A 399 -3.28 2.65 -16.65
CA GLY A 399 -4.10 1.99 -15.64
C GLY A 399 -3.80 2.40 -14.20
N SER A 400 -3.29 3.62 -13.98
CA SER A 400 -2.91 4.13 -12.67
C SER A 400 -4.01 4.97 -12.00
N SER A 401 -3.91 5.14 -10.68
CA SER A 401 -4.87 5.91 -9.89
C SER A 401 -4.90 7.37 -10.33
N PHE A 402 -3.73 8.02 -10.41
CA PHE A 402 -3.62 9.43 -10.78
C PHE A 402 -4.14 9.66 -12.21
N TRP A 403 -3.78 8.81 -13.17
CA TRP A 403 -4.21 9.03 -14.55
C TRP A 403 -5.70 8.81 -14.73
N TRP A 404 -6.31 7.86 -14.01
CA TRP A 404 -7.76 7.73 -13.99
C TRP A 404 -8.45 8.95 -13.36
N VAL A 405 -7.95 9.47 -12.24
CA VAL A 405 -8.51 10.68 -11.61
C VAL A 405 -8.42 11.89 -12.56
N TYR A 406 -7.30 12.06 -13.26
CA TYR A 406 -7.17 13.12 -14.26
C TYR A 406 -8.04 12.91 -15.49
N GLY A 407 -8.01 11.71 -16.08
CA GLY A 407 -8.65 11.42 -17.35
C GLY A 407 -10.17 11.29 -17.27
N GLU A 408 -10.69 10.71 -16.18
CA GLU A 408 -12.11 10.42 -15.99
C GLU A 408 -12.83 11.49 -15.16
N LEU A 409 -12.19 11.99 -14.09
CA LEU A 409 -12.80 12.98 -13.19
C LEU A 409 -12.39 14.43 -13.53
N GLU A 410 -11.49 14.62 -14.49
CA GLU A 410 -10.94 15.93 -14.89
C GLU A 410 -10.27 16.72 -13.75
N VAL A 411 -9.75 15.98 -12.76
CA VAL A 411 -9.09 16.51 -11.56
C VAL A 411 -7.58 16.59 -11.79
N PRO A 412 -6.91 17.72 -11.52
CA PRO A 412 -5.46 17.79 -11.58
C PRO A 412 -4.81 16.78 -10.62
N SER A 413 -3.95 15.91 -11.15
CA SER A 413 -3.35 14.83 -10.37
C SER A 413 -1.87 14.64 -10.67
N VAL A 414 -1.09 14.25 -9.67
CA VAL A 414 0.34 13.95 -9.82
C VAL A 414 0.76 12.73 -9.01
N ILE A 415 1.82 12.06 -9.46
CA ILE A 415 2.61 11.15 -8.64
C ILE A 415 3.83 11.91 -8.10
N ILE A 416 4.21 11.64 -6.85
CA ILE A 416 5.48 12.07 -6.27
C ILE A 416 6.28 10.82 -5.91
N GLU A 417 7.38 10.59 -6.60
CA GLU A 417 8.40 9.63 -6.16
C GLU A 417 9.24 10.33 -5.09
N ILE A 418 9.22 9.82 -3.87
CA ILE A 418 9.86 10.48 -2.71
C ILE A 418 11.21 9.88 -2.34
N TRP A 419 11.48 8.67 -2.81
CA TRP A 419 12.70 7.94 -2.51
C TRP A 419 12.97 6.90 -3.58
N GLY A 420 14.22 6.66 -3.90
CA GLY A 420 14.61 5.50 -4.68
C GLY A 420 16.09 5.49 -5.00
N ARG A 421 16.74 4.35 -4.80
CA ARG A 421 18.15 4.16 -5.19
C ARG A 421 18.27 3.82 -6.69
N GLY A 422 17.20 3.31 -7.31
CA GLY A 422 17.12 3.08 -8.75
C GLY A 422 17.86 1.84 -9.24
N GLU A 423 18.22 0.92 -8.33
CA GLU A 423 19.27 -0.08 -8.58
C GLU A 423 18.86 -1.53 -8.28
N THR A 424 17.87 -1.79 -7.40
CA THR A 424 17.57 -3.16 -6.92
C THR A 424 16.08 -3.41 -6.64
N LEU A 425 15.69 -4.70 -6.55
CA LEU A 425 14.36 -5.15 -6.10
C LEU A 425 14.28 -5.36 -4.57
N GLU A 426 15.25 -4.84 -3.83
CA GLU A 426 15.36 -5.02 -2.39
C GLU A 426 14.58 -3.96 -1.62
N PHE A 427 14.34 -4.23 -0.34
CA PHE A 427 13.63 -3.32 0.56
C PHE A 427 14.19 -1.90 0.54
N SER A 428 15.51 -1.76 0.59
CA SER A 428 16.21 -0.48 0.70
C SER A 428 16.11 0.41 -0.56
N ASN A 429 15.78 -0.19 -1.72
CA ASN A 429 15.47 0.58 -2.92
C ASN A 429 14.18 1.39 -2.78
N TYR A 430 13.23 0.88 -2.01
CA TYR A 430 11.92 1.52 -1.82
C TYR A 430 11.82 2.28 -0.51
N ASN A 431 12.66 1.96 0.49
CA ASN A 431 12.54 2.51 1.83
C ASN A 431 13.93 2.77 2.43
N PRO A 432 14.19 3.92 3.04
CA PRO A 432 15.34 4.07 3.92
C PRO A 432 15.32 3.03 5.04
N ASP A 433 16.44 2.36 5.28
CA ASP A 433 16.62 1.34 6.32
C ASP A 433 17.16 1.92 7.64
N GLU A 434 17.52 3.21 7.65
CA GLU A 434 17.99 3.96 8.80
C GLU A 434 16.94 4.97 9.30
N MET A 435 16.74 5.02 10.62
CA MET A 435 15.69 5.86 11.24
C MET A 435 15.84 7.34 10.90
N LEU A 436 17.08 7.87 10.92
CA LEU A 436 17.33 9.29 10.68
C LEU A 436 17.02 9.67 9.23
N GLU A 437 17.38 8.80 8.28
CA GLU A 437 17.11 9.04 6.86
C GLU A 437 15.62 8.93 6.54
N MET A 438 14.96 7.90 7.08
CA MET A 438 13.51 7.73 7.01
C MET A 438 12.79 8.98 7.50
N LEU A 439 13.14 9.49 8.69
CA LEU A 439 12.51 10.69 9.26
C LEU A 439 12.82 11.93 8.45
N ARG A 440 14.06 12.09 7.96
CA ARG A 440 14.45 13.24 7.12
C ARG A 440 13.58 13.31 5.85
N ILE A 441 13.49 12.20 5.10
CA ILE A 441 12.70 12.12 3.86
C ILE A 441 11.23 12.39 4.17
N SER A 442 10.68 11.67 5.16
CA SER A 442 9.27 11.79 5.53
C SER A 442 8.89 13.22 5.93
N HIS A 443 9.72 13.87 6.77
CA HIS A 443 9.49 15.25 7.19
C HIS A 443 9.66 16.26 6.05
N GLU A 444 10.67 16.10 5.20
CA GLU A 444 10.91 17.00 4.07
C GLU A 444 9.70 17.01 3.12
N ILE A 445 9.18 15.83 2.79
CA ILE A 445 8.00 15.70 1.92
C ILE A 445 6.74 16.18 2.64
N ARG A 446 6.53 15.82 3.91
CA ARG A 446 5.40 16.31 4.71
C ARG A 446 5.37 17.84 4.73
N ASP A 447 6.50 18.47 5.05
CA ASP A 447 6.60 19.93 5.15
C ASP A 447 6.37 20.60 3.79
N ALA A 448 6.81 19.96 2.70
CA ALA A 448 6.51 20.41 1.36
C ALA A 448 5.01 20.33 1.01
N LEU A 449 4.34 19.24 1.38
CA LEU A 449 2.90 19.08 1.21
C LEU A 449 2.12 20.11 2.04
N ILE A 450 2.54 20.38 3.28
CA ILE A 450 1.94 21.41 4.13
C ILE A 450 2.05 22.79 3.48
N LYS A 451 3.24 23.19 3.03
CA LYS A 451 3.43 24.48 2.35
C LYS A 451 2.58 24.58 1.09
N PHE A 452 2.49 23.50 0.33
CA PHE A 452 1.61 23.42 -0.84
C PHE A 452 0.13 23.60 -0.47
N ILE A 453 -0.35 22.95 0.60
CA ILE A 453 -1.72 23.09 1.11
C ILE A 453 -2.00 24.54 1.52
N LEU A 454 -1.07 25.18 2.24
CA LEU A 454 -1.17 26.59 2.63
C LEU A 454 -1.18 27.54 1.42
N ASP A 455 -0.41 27.23 0.37
CA ASP A 455 -0.42 28.00 -0.88
C ASP A 455 -1.72 27.80 -1.67
N LEU A 456 -2.35 26.62 -1.61
CA LEU A 456 -3.69 26.40 -2.19
C LEU A 456 -4.76 27.21 -1.46
N TYR A 457 -4.68 27.28 -0.13
CA TYR A 457 -5.55 28.12 0.68
C TYR A 457 -5.44 29.59 0.25
N ARG A 458 -4.23 30.15 0.24
CA ARG A 458 -3.98 31.56 -0.12
C ARG A 458 -4.37 31.87 -1.57
N ALA A 459 -4.12 30.94 -2.49
CA ALA A 459 -4.49 31.09 -3.88
C ALA A 459 -6.02 31.09 -4.09
N GLY A 460 -6.81 30.54 -3.16
CA GLY A 460 -8.26 30.69 -3.14
C GLY A 460 -8.72 32.15 -3.13
N GLU A 461 -7.88 33.09 -2.71
CA GLU A 461 -8.12 34.54 -2.76
C GLU A 461 -7.55 35.20 -4.04
N GLU A 462 -6.58 34.60 -4.73
CA GLU A 462 -5.84 35.23 -5.84
C GLU A 462 -6.12 34.66 -7.25
N VAL A 463 -6.68 33.45 -7.37
CA VAL A 463 -6.73 32.70 -8.65
C VAL A 463 -7.66 33.33 -9.70
N GLU A 464 -8.73 34.04 -9.31
CA GLU A 464 -9.56 34.77 -10.29
C GLU A 464 -8.76 35.88 -11.00
N GLY A 465 -7.84 36.54 -10.31
CA GLY A 465 -7.02 37.60 -10.89
C GLY A 465 -5.95 37.09 -11.84
N GLN A 466 -5.26 35.99 -11.51
CA GLN A 466 -4.15 35.48 -12.32
C GLN A 466 -4.60 34.71 -13.57
N VAL A 467 -5.72 33.99 -13.50
CA VAL A 467 -6.28 33.32 -14.69
C VAL A 467 -6.78 34.38 -15.68
N LEU A 468 -7.45 35.44 -15.20
CA LEU A 468 -7.85 36.58 -16.03
C LEU A 468 -6.62 37.28 -16.63
N TYR A 469 -5.56 37.48 -15.85
CA TYR A 469 -4.33 38.13 -16.33
C TYR A 469 -3.61 37.31 -17.40
N ARG A 470 -3.45 35.99 -17.23
CA ARG A 470 -2.85 35.12 -18.25
C ARG A 470 -3.71 35.03 -19.50
N PHE A 471 -5.03 34.97 -19.35
CA PHE A 471 -5.97 34.99 -20.48
C PHE A 471 -5.86 36.31 -21.28
N ILE A 472 -5.77 37.46 -20.60
CA ILE A 472 -5.53 38.77 -21.24
C ILE A 472 -4.19 38.80 -21.97
N ILE A 473 -3.11 38.26 -21.37
CA ILE A 473 -1.80 38.18 -22.04
C ILE A 473 -1.87 37.32 -23.29
N SER A 474 -2.50 36.14 -23.22
CA SER A 474 -2.64 35.25 -24.38
C SER A 474 -3.42 35.90 -25.52
N ILE A 475 -4.51 36.61 -25.22
CA ILE A 475 -5.27 37.39 -26.22
C ILE A 475 -4.41 38.51 -26.80
N THR A 476 -3.65 39.21 -25.97
CA THR A 476 -2.79 40.32 -26.40
C THR A 476 -1.68 39.86 -27.33
N ILE A 477 -1.03 38.72 -27.01
CA ILE A 477 -0.01 38.11 -27.88
C ILE A 477 -0.63 37.70 -29.23
N LEU A 478 -1.80 37.07 -29.22
CA LEU A 478 -2.49 36.65 -30.44
C LEU A 478 -2.85 37.86 -31.33
N PHE A 479 -3.28 38.96 -30.72
CA PHE A 479 -3.58 40.21 -31.42
C PHE A 479 -2.33 40.83 -32.05
N ILE A 480 -1.20 40.86 -31.34
CA ILE A 480 0.09 41.35 -31.86
C ILE A 480 0.54 40.50 -33.07
N ILE A 481 0.41 39.17 -32.98
CA ILE A 481 0.76 38.27 -34.08
C ILE A 481 -0.12 38.55 -35.31
N MET A 482 -1.44 38.69 -35.12
CA MET A 482 -2.35 39.01 -36.23
C MET A 482 -2.04 40.37 -36.87
N LEU A 483 -1.69 41.37 -36.06
CA LEU A 483 -1.30 42.69 -36.55
C LEU A 483 0.00 42.62 -37.36
N ALA A 484 1.00 41.87 -36.87
CA ALA A 484 2.26 41.64 -37.59
C ALA A 484 2.02 40.96 -38.95
N ILE A 485 1.17 39.92 -38.99
CA ILE A 485 0.79 39.23 -40.24
C ILE A 485 0.09 40.20 -41.20
N ALA A 486 -0.81 41.05 -40.71
CA ALA A 486 -1.51 42.03 -41.53
C ALA A 486 -0.55 43.09 -42.12
N ILE A 487 0.41 43.57 -41.33
CA ILE A 487 1.46 44.50 -41.77
C ILE A 487 2.34 43.85 -42.85
N ILE A 488 2.78 42.61 -42.63
CA ILE A 488 3.59 41.85 -43.60
C ILE A 488 2.81 41.65 -44.91
N ARG A 489 1.54 41.23 -44.84
CA ARG A 489 0.68 41.08 -46.02
C ARG A 489 0.49 42.39 -46.78
N ARG A 490 0.40 43.53 -46.07
CA ARG A 490 0.29 44.85 -46.69
C ARG A 490 1.60 45.31 -47.33
N ALA A 491 2.75 45.00 -46.72
CA ALA A 491 4.08 45.27 -47.29
C ALA A 491 4.34 44.45 -48.56
N LEU A 492 3.91 43.18 -48.59
CA LEU A 492 4.02 42.28 -49.74
C LEU A 492 3.04 42.61 -50.89
N ARG A 493 2.03 43.45 -50.65
CA ARG A 493 1.09 43.95 -51.66
C ARG A 493 1.51 45.27 -52.32
N ARG A 494 2.73 45.76 -52.08
CA ARG A 494 3.23 46.93 -52.83
C ARG A 494 3.31 46.56 -54.32
N PRO A 495 2.67 47.32 -55.22
CA PRO A 495 2.73 47.05 -56.64
C PRO A 495 4.18 47.23 -57.12
N LYS A 496 4.68 46.25 -57.90
CA LYS A 496 5.86 46.45 -58.73
C LYS A 496 5.52 47.56 -59.71
N HIS A 497 6.03 48.77 -59.47
CA HIS A 497 6.11 49.77 -60.52
C HIS A 497 7.30 49.42 -61.42
N GLU A 498 7.01 49.49 -62.72
CA GLU A 498 7.90 49.36 -63.88
C GLU A 498 9.13 50.28 -63.79
#